data_AF-A0A2V6HBY5-F1
#
_entry.id   AF-A0A2V6HBY5-F1
#
_cell.length_a   1.000
_cell.length_b   1.000
_cell.length_c   1.000
_cell.angle_alpha   90.00
_cell.angle_beta   90.00
_cell.angle_gamma   90.00
#
_symmetry.space_group_name_H-M   'P 1'
#
loop_
_entity.id
_entity.type
_entity.pdbx_description
1 polymer ?
#
loop_
_entity_poly.entity_id
_entity_poly.type
_entity_poly.pdbx_seq_one_letter_code
_entity_poly.pdbx_strand_id
1 'polypeptide(L)' 'MNRAIVDLTAALRERLETIRDENSRRDPEAHTARLRAISEKIERLEDALPKPIDPRLAHFLQRKSYDKALELLETDFSA' A
#
# COMPACT_ATOMS: atom_id res chain seq x y z
N MET A 1 7.33 15.07 7.52
CA MET A 1 6.77 13.89 6.81
C MET A 1 5.59 13.37 7.63
N ASN A 2 4.40 13.27 7.04
CA ASN A 2 3.24 12.77 7.78
C ASN A 2 3.39 11.27 8.06
N ARG A 3 3.32 10.84 9.32
CA ARG A 3 3.61 9.46 9.70
C ARG A 3 2.69 8.45 9.00
N ALA A 4 1.41 8.77 8.88
CA ALA A 4 0.44 7.92 8.18
C ALA A 4 0.78 7.73 6.68
N ILE A 5 1.33 8.75 6.03
CA ILE A 5 1.82 8.65 4.64
C ILE A 5 3.02 7.71 4.57
N VAL A 6 4.00 7.85 5.47
CA VAL A 6 5.20 6.98 5.51
C VAL A 6 4.79 5.52 5.71
N ASP A 7 3.91 5.29 6.67
CA ASP A 7 3.40 3.95 6.98
C ASP A 7 2.60 3.37 5.80
N LEU A 8 1.83 4.19 5.09
CA LEU A 8 1.08 3.78 3.89
C LEU A 8 2.03 3.41 2.75
N THR A 9 3.02 4.25 2.44
CA THR A 9 4.05 3.97 1.43
C THR A 9 4.76 2.65 1.73
N ALA A 10 5.14 2.41 2.98
CA ALA A 10 5.77 1.17 3.40
C ALA A 10 4.86 -0.05 3.23
N ALA A 11 3.58 0.06 3.61
CA ALA A 11 2.61 -1.03 3.45
C ALA A 11 2.33 -1.36 1.97
N LEU A 12 2.24 -0.35 1.11
CA LEU A 12 2.07 -0.53 -0.34
C LEU A 12 3.28 -1.26 -0.95
N ARG A 13 4.50 -0.85 -0.58
CA ARG A 13 5.73 -1.50 -1.03
C ARG A 13 5.78 -2.95 -0.57
N GLU A 14 5.53 -3.22 0.70
CA GLU A 14 5.51 -4.57 1.28
C GLU A 14 4.51 -5.48 0.55
N ARG A 15 3.34 -4.96 0.17
CA ARG A 15 2.35 -5.71 -0.61
C ARG A 15 2.88 -6.10 -1.99
N LEU A 16 3.50 -5.16 -2.71
CA LEU A 16 4.03 -5.40 -4.05
C LEU A 16 5.22 -6.35 -4.01
N GLU A 17 6.10 -6.22 -3.02
CA GLU A 17 7.20 -7.16 -2.78
C GLU A 17 6.66 -8.56 -2.46
N THR A 18 5.62 -8.65 -1.63
CA THR A 18 4.98 -9.94 -1.32
C THR A 18 4.43 -10.59 -2.60
N ILE A 19 3.75 -9.84 -3.49
CA ILE A 19 3.27 -10.37 -4.78
C ILE A 19 4.42 -10.83 -5.70
N ARG A 20 5.55 -10.10 -5.67
CA ARG A 20 6.74 -10.45 -6.47
C ARG A 20 7.54 -11.61 -5.88
N ASP A 21 7.31 -11.97 -4.62
CA ASP A 21 7.99 -13.09 -3.97
C ASP A 21 7.50 -14.44 -4.55
N GLU A 22 8.28 -14.96 -5.50
CA GLU A 22 8.03 -16.25 -6.15
C GLU A 22 8.16 -17.45 -5.20
N ASN A 23 8.77 -17.27 -4.00
CA ASN A 23 8.91 -18.32 -2.98
C ASN A 23 7.57 -18.73 -2.35
N SER A 24 6.57 -17.87 -2.46
CA SER A 24 5.20 -18.12 -1.99
C SER A 24 4.50 -19.30 -2.67
N ARG A 25 5.10 -19.88 -3.73
CA ARG A 25 4.67 -21.17 -4.29
C ARG A 25 4.77 -22.33 -3.31
N ARG A 26 5.61 -22.22 -2.27
CA ARG A 26 5.75 -23.25 -1.23
C ARG A 26 4.64 -23.22 -0.18
N ASP A 27 4.04 -22.05 0.05
CA ASP A 27 2.98 -21.87 1.04
C ASP A 27 1.96 -20.79 0.59
N PRO A 28 1.03 -21.16 -0.30
CA PRO A 28 0.05 -20.23 -0.87
C PRO A 28 -0.94 -19.70 0.18
N GLU A 29 -1.19 -20.44 1.26
CA GLU A 29 -2.05 -20.03 2.36
C GLU A 29 -1.40 -18.92 3.17
N ALA A 30 -0.14 -19.10 3.59
CA ALA A 30 0.61 -18.06 4.29
C ALA A 30 0.79 -16.80 3.44
N HIS A 31 1.04 -16.95 2.14
CA HIS A 31 1.12 -15.82 1.22
C HIS A 31 -0.19 -15.03 1.15
N THR A 32 -1.31 -15.73 0.97
CA THR A 32 -2.63 -15.10 0.90
C THR A 32 -2.99 -14.43 2.22
N ALA A 33 -2.69 -15.06 3.36
CA ALA A 33 -2.89 -14.49 4.69
C ALA A 33 -2.08 -13.20 4.88
N ARG A 34 -0.81 -13.19 4.43
CA ARG A 34 0.04 -12.00 4.45
C ARG A 34 -0.52 -10.88 3.58
N LEU A 35 -0.93 -11.17 2.35
CA LEU A 35 -1.55 -10.18 1.46
C LEU A 35 -2.84 -9.58 2.06
N ARG A 36 -3.66 -10.40 2.72
CA ARG A 36 -4.86 -9.93 3.41
C ARG A 36 -4.49 -8.99 4.56
N ALA A 37 -3.57 -9.39 5.43
CA ALA A 37 -3.12 -8.57 6.56
C ALA A 37 -2.56 -7.21 6.11
N ILE A 38 -1.78 -7.19 5.03
CA ILE A 38 -1.26 -5.94 4.45
C ILE A 38 -2.38 -5.08 3.87
N SER A 39 -3.35 -5.70 3.17
CA SER A 39 -4.49 -4.97 2.61
C SER A 39 -5.33 -4.31 3.70
N GLU A 40 -5.62 -5.02 4.80
CA GLU A 40 -6.32 -4.43 5.96
C GLU A 40 -5.51 -3.30 6.62
N LYS A 41 -4.18 -3.43 6.68
CA LYS A 41 -3.31 -2.38 7.19
C LYS A 41 -3.39 -1.13 6.31
N ILE A 42 -3.41 -1.28 4.98
CA ILE A 42 -3.57 -0.18 4.03
C ILE A 42 -4.91 0.54 4.26
N GLU A 43 -6.02 -0.20 4.41
CA GLU A 43 -7.34 0.40 4.66
C GLU A 43 -7.37 1.22 5.96
N ARG A 44 -6.76 0.71 7.04
CA ARG A 44 -6.65 1.45 8.31
C ARG A 44 -5.79 2.72 8.17
N LEU A 45 -4.71 2.64 7.38
CA LEU A 45 -3.83 3.79 7.15
C LEU A 45 -4.49 4.84 6.27
N GLU A 46 -5.27 4.42 5.27
CA GLU A 46 -6.08 5.30 4.42
C GLU A 46 -7.09 6.10 5.26
N ASP A 47 -7.80 5.47 6.19
CA ASP A 47 -8.73 6.16 7.08
C ASP A 47 -8.03 7.15 8.02
N ALA A 48 -6.80 6.81 8.44
CA ALA A 48 -5.95 7.66 9.28
C ALA A 48 -5.23 8.78 8.52
N LEU A 49 -5.39 8.91 7.20
CA LEU A 49 -4.75 9.96 6.43
C LEU A 49 -5.31 11.35 6.81
N PRO A 50 -4.45 12.38 6.87
CA PRO A 50 -4.88 13.74 7.11
C PRO A 50 -5.74 14.22 5.93
N LYS A 51 -6.86 14.86 6.25
CA LYS A 51 -7.75 15.46 5.26
C LYS A 51 -7.35 16.93 5.03
N PRO A 52 -7.39 17.43 3.78
CA PRO A 52 -7.83 16.73 2.57
C PRO A 52 -6.77 15.74 2.03
N ILE A 53 -7.23 14.57 1.59
CA ILE A 53 -6.42 13.60 0.86
C ILE A 53 -6.28 14.05 -0.60
N ASP A 54 -5.13 13.77 -1.22
CA ASP A 54 -4.95 13.97 -2.66
C ASP A 54 -5.98 13.15 -3.46
N PRO A 55 -6.71 13.75 -4.40
CA PRO A 55 -7.77 13.07 -5.16
C PRO A 55 -7.24 11.95 -6.06
N ARG A 56 -5.99 12.03 -6.56
CA ARG A 56 -5.36 10.95 -7.33
C ARG A 56 -5.02 9.79 -6.41
N LEU A 57 -4.49 10.07 -5.22
CA LEU A 57 -4.21 9.05 -4.22
C LEU A 57 -5.49 8.31 -3.82
N ALA A 58 -6.56 9.06 -3.50
CA ALA A 58 -7.86 8.49 -3.17
C ALA A 58 -8.40 7.61 -4.31
N HIS A 59 -8.27 8.06 -5.56
CA HIS A 59 -8.69 7.28 -6.72
C HIS A 59 -7.93 5.95 -6.84
N PHE A 60 -6.61 5.96 -6.67
CA PHE A 60 -5.79 4.75 -6.74
C PHE A 60 -6.10 3.77 -5.61
N LEU A 61 -6.28 4.27 -4.39
CA LEU A 61 -6.65 3.43 -3.23
C LEU A 61 -8.03 2.79 -3.42
N GLN A 62 -9.04 3.54 -3.87
CA GLN A 62 -10.38 3.02 -4.17
C GLN A 62 -10.38 1.93 -5.25
N ARG A 63 -9.53 2.07 -6.28
CA ARG A 63 -9.37 1.07 -7.34
C ARG A 63 -8.45 -0.09 -6.96
N LYS A 64 -7.86 -0.07 -5.76
CA LYS A 64 -6.82 -0.99 -5.30
C LYS A 64 -5.61 -1.04 -6.25
N SER A 65 -5.36 0.07 -6.95
CA SER A 65 -4.20 0.29 -7.81
C SER A 65 -2.99 0.67 -6.97
N TYR A 66 -2.53 -0.27 -6.14
CA TYR A 66 -1.48 -0.02 -5.15
C TYR A 66 -0.11 0.28 -5.76
N ASP A 67 0.17 -0.19 -6.98
CA ASP A 67 1.37 0.19 -7.72
C ASP A 67 1.36 1.68 -8.05
N LYS A 68 0.23 2.20 -8.54
CA LYS A 68 0.07 3.62 -8.88
C LYS A 68 -0.01 4.52 -7.66
N ALA A 69 -0.63 4.04 -6.58
CA ALA A 69 -0.60 4.74 -5.30
C ALA A 69 0.84 4.87 -4.79
N LEU A 70 1.64 3.79 -4.87
CA LEU A 70 3.03 3.83 -4.44
C LEU A 70 3.87 4.77 -5.32
N GLU A 71 3.75 4.66 -6.64
CA GLU A 71 4.46 5.52 -7.61
C GLU A 71 4.17 7.00 -7.37
N LEU A 72 2.89 7.35 -7.12
CA LEU A 72 2.47 8.71 -6.79
C LEU A 72 3.15 9.19 -5.50
N LEU A 73 3.06 8.42 -4.41
CA LEU A 73 3.66 8.80 -3.12
C LEU A 73 5.19 8.92 -3.26
N GLU A 74 5.87 7.99 -3.92
CA GLU A 74 7.32 8.06 -4.11
C GLU A 74 7.75 9.25 -4.97
N THR A 75 6.94 9.64 -5.95
CA THR A 75 7.22 10.81 -6.81
C THR A 75 6.97 12.12 -6.08
N ASP A 76 5.83 12.26 -5.38
CA ASP A 76 5.47 13.48 -4.64
C ASP A 76 6.39 13.74 -3.43
N PHE A 77 6.98 12.70 -2.82
CA PHE A 77 7.87 12.84 -1.66
C PHE A 77 9.37 12.77 -1.98
N SER A 78 9.75 12.68 -3.26
CA SER A 78 11.16 12.74 -3.70
C SER A 78 11.61 14.16 -4.12
N ALA A 79 10.80 15.19 -3.85
CA ALA A 79 11.07 16.59 -4.16
C ALA A 79 11.40 17.44 -2.92
#